data_AF-A0A7S1RJQ4-F1
#
_entry.id   AF-A0A7S1RJQ4-F1
#
_cell.length_a   1.000
_cell.length_b   1.000
_cell.length_c   1.000
_cell.angle_alpha   90.00
_cell.angle_beta   90.00
_cell.angle_gamma   90.00
#
_symmetry.space_group_name_H-M   'P 1'
#
loop_
_entity.id
_entity.type
_entity.pdbx_description
1 polymer ?
#
loop_
_entity_poly.entity_id
_entity_poly.type
_entity_poly.pdbx_seq_one_letter_code
_entity_poly.pdbx_strand_id
1 'polypeptide(L)'
;DREVVLADLKRVFDEIVGPRGGELRLADLVEHKLKIKAVCPELLENFTAADLDHSCTLSWDEVKIFAAGTDEWLEYQFDRIIGLGTLKDQVRQFHRSVVLDNKRRQAGHEIKTGGKYHMIFQGNPGTGKTTVARLVAQLLHRIGIIECDLLVEVQRDKLV
;
A
#
# COMPACT_ATOMS: atom_id res chain seq x y z
N ASP A 1 -11.07 16.51 -5.40
CA ASP A 1 -11.64 16.34 -4.05
C ASP A 1 -11.71 14.84 -3.76
N ARG A 2 -11.14 14.34 -2.66
CA ARG A 2 -10.96 12.88 -2.46
C ARG A 2 -12.29 12.15 -2.26
N GLU A 3 -13.25 12.79 -1.61
CA GLU A 3 -14.58 12.21 -1.41
C GLU A 3 -15.32 12.01 -2.74
N VAL A 4 -15.17 12.95 -3.69
CA VAL A 4 -15.74 12.85 -5.03
C VAL A 4 -15.12 11.67 -5.79
N VAL A 5 -13.79 11.53 -5.73
CA VAL A 5 -13.08 10.41 -6.37
C VAL A 5 -13.54 9.06 -5.80
N LEU A 6 -13.68 8.95 -4.48
CA LEU A 6 -14.17 7.73 -3.82
C LEU A 6 -15.62 7.41 -4.17
N ALA A 7 -16.48 8.42 -4.29
CA ALA A 7 -17.87 8.25 -4.71
C ALA A 7 -17.97 7.78 -6.17
N ASP A 8 -17.17 8.36 -7.07
CA ASP A 8 -17.10 7.95 -8.47
C ASP A 8 -16.54 6.53 -8.61
N LEU A 9 -15.49 6.18 -7.85
CA LEU A 9 -14.95 4.82 -7.77
C LEU A 9 -15.98 3.83 -7.26
N LYS A 10 -16.76 4.19 -6.23
CA LYS A 10 -17.82 3.32 -5.69
C LYS A 10 -18.88 3.04 -6.75
N ARG A 11 -19.28 4.06 -7.49
CA ARG A 11 -20.25 3.93 -8.57
C ARG A 11 -19.74 2.99 -9.67
N VAL A 12 -18.47 3.13 -10.06
CA VAL A 12 -17.83 2.22 -11.03
C VAL A 12 -17.74 0.80 -10.47
N PHE A 13 -17.33 0.63 -9.21
CA PHE A 13 -17.25 -0.67 -8.56
C PHE A 13 -18.62 -1.38 -8.53
N ASP A 14 -19.68 -0.68 -8.13
CA ASP A 14 -21.03 -1.23 -8.06
C ASP A 14 -21.62 -1.53 -9.43
N GLU A 15 -21.24 -0.77 -10.46
CA GLU A 15 -21.61 -1.05 -11.85
C GLU A 15 -20.98 -2.37 -12.34
N ILE A 16 -19.73 -2.64 -11.96
CA ILE A 16 -18.99 -3.83 -12.42
C ILE A 16 -19.40 -5.08 -11.62
N VAL A 17 -19.40 -4.99 -10.29
CA VAL A 17 -19.72 -6.14 -9.40
C VAL A 17 -21.22 -6.41 -9.35
N GLY A 18 -22.04 -5.40 -9.64
CA GLY A 18 -23.49 -5.49 -9.62
C GLY A 18 -24.10 -5.50 -8.21
N PRO A 19 -25.44 -5.54 -8.11
CA PRO A 19 -26.19 -5.30 -6.87
C PRO A 19 -26.08 -6.42 -5.83
N ARG A 20 -25.46 -7.57 -6.17
CA ARG A 20 -25.31 -8.70 -5.25
C ARG A 20 -24.18 -8.49 -4.23
N GLY A 21 -23.33 -7.48 -4.46
CA GLY A 21 -22.08 -7.33 -3.71
C GLY A 21 -21.12 -8.47 -4.01
N GLY A 22 -19.83 -8.25 -3.79
CA GLY A 22 -18.82 -9.24 -4.09
C GLY A 22 -17.45 -8.61 -4.28
N GLU A 23 -16.53 -9.43 -4.78
CA GLU A 23 -15.18 -9.00 -5.10
C GLU A 23 -15.09 -8.71 -6.60
N LEU A 24 -14.39 -7.63 -6.93
CA LEU A 24 -14.08 -7.20 -8.28
C LEU A 24 -12.96 -8.05 -8.85
N ARG A 25 -13.16 -8.74 -9.98
CA ARG A 25 -12.05 -9.45 -10.62
C ARG A 25 -11.12 -8.45 -11.29
N LEU A 26 -9.82 -8.71 -11.23
CA LEU A 26 -8.84 -7.86 -11.91
C LEU A 26 -9.01 -7.87 -13.44
N ALA A 27 -9.52 -8.97 -14.01
CA ALA A 27 -9.94 -9.03 -15.42
C ALA A 27 -11.01 -7.96 -15.77
N ASP A 28 -11.99 -7.74 -14.89
CA ASP A 28 -13.08 -6.78 -15.12
C ASP A 28 -12.55 -5.33 -15.08
N LEU A 29 -11.50 -5.04 -14.29
CA LEU A 29 -10.82 -3.75 -14.32
C LEU A 29 -10.21 -3.44 -15.70
N VAL A 30 -9.64 -4.45 -16.37
CA VAL A 30 -9.04 -4.30 -17.70
C VAL A 30 -10.12 -4.01 -18.75
N GLU A 31 -11.25 -4.69 -18.67
CA GLU A 31 -12.40 -4.46 -19.56
C GLU A 31 -12.95 -3.02 -19.42
N HIS A 32 -12.91 -2.47 -18.20
CA HIS A 32 -13.40 -1.13 -17.91
C HIS A 32 -12.29 -0.05 -17.82
N LYS A 33 -11.09 -0.33 -18.37
CA LYS A 33 -9.88 0.52 -18.22
C LYS A 33 -10.09 2.01 -18.50
N LEU A 34 -10.93 2.38 -19.46
CA LEU A 34 -11.16 3.79 -19.82
C LEU A 34 -11.88 4.56 -18.70
N LYS A 35 -12.86 3.92 -18.06
CA LYS A 35 -13.61 4.52 -16.93
C LYS A 35 -12.72 4.60 -15.69
N ILE A 36 -11.98 3.53 -15.39
CA ILE A 36 -11.10 3.49 -14.22
C ILE A 36 -9.95 4.48 -14.39
N LYS A 37 -9.33 4.57 -15.56
CA LYS A 37 -8.27 5.56 -15.83
C LYS A 37 -8.74 7.00 -15.67
N ALA A 38 -10.04 7.28 -15.88
CA ALA A 38 -10.60 8.61 -15.67
C ALA A 38 -10.77 8.97 -14.18
N VAL A 39 -10.91 7.97 -13.30
CA VAL A 39 -11.17 8.18 -11.86
C VAL A 39 -9.91 7.94 -11.01
N CYS A 40 -9.18 6.85 -11.28
CA CYS A 40 -7.96 6.45 -10.57
C CYS A 40 -7.03 5.66 -11.51
N PRO A 41 -6.14 6.34 -12.26
CA PRO A 41 -5.18 5.70 -13.16
C PRO A 41 -4.24 4.72 -12.45
N GLU A 42 -3.82 5.08 -11.24
CA GLU A 42 -2.88 4.32 -10.41
C GLU A 42 -3.39 2.92 -10.07
N LEU A 43 -4.72 2.73 -10.02
CA LEU A 43 -5.35 1.44 -9.78
C LEU A 43 -5.05 0.44 -10.92
N LEU A 44 -5.03 0.90 -12.17
CA LEU A 44 -4.74 0.01 -13.30
C LEU A 44 -3.27 -0.39 -13.34
N GLU A 45 -2.36 0.56 -13.12
CA GLU A 45 -0.92 0.30 -13.17
C GLU A 45 -0.47 -0.68 -12.09
N ASN A 46 -0.99 -0.55 -10.87
CA ASN A 46 -0.54 -1.36 -9.74
C ASN A 46 -1.19 -2.74 -9.65
N PHE A 47 -2.43 -2.93 -10.14
CA PHE A 47 -3.13 -4.21 -10.01
C PHE A 47 -3.04 -5.10 -11.26
N THR A 48 -2.89 -4.55 -12.47
CA THR A 48 -2.82 -5.39 -13.68
C THR A 48 -1.49 -6.13 -13.84
N ALA A 49 -0.40 -5.63 -13.24
CA ALA A 49 0.91 -6.28 -13.29
C ALA A 49 1.02 -7.53 -12.40
N ALA A 50 0.13 -7.69 -11.41
CA ALA A 50 0.19 -8.76 -10.41
C ALA A 50 -0.65 -10.01 -10.76
N ASP A 51 -1.56 -9.90 -11.74
CA ASP A 51 -2.57 -10.91 -12.06
C ASP A 51 -2.14 -11.86 -13.19
N LEU A 52 -1.12 -12.68 -12.93
CA LEU A 52 -0.54 -13.58 -13.93
C LEU A 52 -1.47 -14.73 -14.35
N ASP A 53 -2.48 -15.07 -13.53
CA ASP A 53 -3.41 -16.18 -13.75
C ASP A 53 -4.89 -15.78 -13.86
N HIS A 54 -5.19 -14.47 -13.85
CA HIS A 54 -6.54 -13.93 -13.97
C HIS A 54 -7.51 -14.36 -12.86
N SER A 55 -6.99 -14.80 -11.71
CA SER A 55 -7.80 -15.28 -10.58
C SER A 55 -7.98 -14.25 -9.47
N CYS A 56 -7.21 -13.16 -9.49
CA CYS A 56 -7.22 -12.19 -8.41
C CYS A 56 -8.52 -11.38 -8.35
N THR A 57 -8.98 -11.18 -7.13
CA THR A 57 -10.18 -10.43 -6.80
C THR A 57 -9.86 -9.33 -5.78
N LEU A 58 -10.65 -8.26 -5.79
CA LEU A 58 -10.53 -7.12 -4.88
C LEU A 58 -11.87 -6.82 -4.24
N SER A 59 -11.90 -6.81 -2.91
CA SER A 59 -13.02 -6.24 -2.16
C SER A 59 -13.11 -4.72 -2.35
N TRP A 60 -14.29 -4.16 -2.09
CA TRP A 60 -14.46 -2.70 -2.07
C TRP A 60 -13.52 -2.03 -1.04
N ASP A 61 -13.27 -2.68 0.10
CA ASP A 61 -12.35 -2.14 1.10
C ASP A 61 -10.94 -1.98 0.50
N GLU A 62 -10.43 -2.99 -0.21
CA GLU A 62 -9.11 -2.92 -0.84
C GLU A 62 -9.02 -1.82 -1.92
N VAL A 63 -10.06 -1.68 -2.74
CA VAL A 63 -10.14 -0.61 -3.74
C VAL A 63 -10.20 0.77 -3.08
N LYS A 64 -11.06 0.92 -2.05
CA LYS A 64 -11.21 2.16 -1.28
C LYS A 64 -9.89 2.56 -0.63
N ILE A 65 -9.19 1.61 -0.03
CA ILE A 65 -7.93 1.85 0.66
C ILE A 65 -6.84 2.27 -0.30
N PHE A 66 -6.80 1.67 -1.48
CA PHE A 66 -5.88 2.09 -2.51
C PHE A 66 -6.15 3.53 -2.94
N ALA A 67 -7.42 3.91 -3.13
CA ALA A 67 -7.80 5.26 -3.54
C ALA A 67 -7.74 6.31 -2.40
N ALA A 68 -7.87 5.90 -1.14
CA ALA A 68 -7.95 6.82 0.00
C ALA A 68 -6.59 7.44 0.38
N GLY A 69 -5.50 6.69 0.17
CA GLY A 69 -4.14 7.15 0.41
C GLY A 69 -3.29 6.16 1.21
N THR A 70 -2.06 6.57 1.53
CA THR A 70 -1.14 5.72 2.29
C THR A 70 -1.49 5.66 3.78
N ASP A 71 -2.03 6.73 4.36
CA ASP A 71 -2.42 6.76 5.78
C ASP A 71 -3.56 5.75 6.07
N GLU A 72 -4.61 5.77 5.25
CA GLU A 72 -5.77 4.88 5.38
C GLU A 72 -5.39 3.42 5.15
N TRP A 73 -4.49 3.15 4.20
CA TRP A 73 -3.92 1.83 4.00
C TRP A 73 -3.09 1.35 5.18
N LEU A 74 -2.28 2.23 5.75
CA LEU A 74 -1.43 1.86 6.88
C LEU A 74 -2.27 1.45 8.09
N GLU A 75 -3.34 2.21 8.40
CA GLU A 75 -4.25 1.87 9.49
C GLU A 75 -5.00 0.56 9.21
N TYR A 76 -5.46 0.33 7.97
CA TYR A 76 -6.08 -0.94 7.59
C TYR A 76 -5.16 -2.16 7.78
N GLN A 77 -3.88 -2.02 7.42
CA GLN A 77 -2.89 -3.07 7.65
C GLN A 77 -2.65 -3.29 9.15
N PHE A 78 -2.64 -2.21 9.95
CA PHE A 78 -2.48 -2.31 11.39
C PHE A 78 -3.67 -2.96 12.09
N ASP A 79 -4.90 -2.73 11.65
CA ASP A 79 -6.09 -3.35 12.25
C ASP A 79 -6.08 -4.88 12.15
N ARG A 80 -5.41 -5.42 11.12
CA ARG A 80 -5.19 -6.86 10.97
C ARG A 80 -4.10 -7.44 11.86
N ILE A 81 -3.25 -6.59 12.45
CA ILE A 81 -2.14 -7.01 13.30
C ILE A 81 -2.54 -6.79 14.76
N ILE A 82 -2.76 -7.88 15.50
CA ILE A 82 -3.12 -7.79 16.92
C ILE A 82 -1.89 -7.36 17.74
N GLY A 83 -2.08 -6.34 18.58
CA GLY A 83 -1.02 -5.82 19.46
C GLY A 83 0.01 -4.93 18.76
N LEU A 84 1.25 -4.96 19.26
CA LEU A 84 2.40 -4.20 18.72
C LEU A 84 2.22 -2.67 18.69
N GLY A 85 1.49 -2.09 19.65
CA GLY A 85 1.17 -0.64 19.68
C GLY A 85 2.39 0.27 19.50
N THR A 86 3.45 0.05 20.27
CA THR A 86 4.70 0.84 20.17
C THR A 86 5.34 0.78 18.77
N LEU A 87 5.32 -0.39 18.13
CA LEU A 87 5.87 -0.56 16.79
C LEU A 87 5.00 0.15 15.74
N LYS A 88 3.67 0.04 15.86
CA LYS A 88 2.73 0.76 14.99
C LYS A 88 2.97 2.27 15.09
N ASP A 89 3.15 2.81 16.29
CA ASP A 89 3.43 4.23 16.50
C ASP A 89 4.76 4.67 15.88
N GLN A 90 5.81 3.85 15.99
CA GLN A 90 7.10 4.09 15.32
C GLN A 90 6.96 4.13 13.80
N VAL A 91 6.20 3.20 13.22
CA VAL A 91 5.95 3.15 11.76
C VAL A 91 5.10 4.35 11.31
N ARG A 92 4.09 4.79 12.09
CA ARG A 92 3.33 6.02 11.82
C ARG A 92 4.23 7.25 11.83
N GLN A 93 5.09 7.36 12.84
CA GLN A 93 6.01 8.49 12.97
C GLN A 93 6.98 8.52 11.79
N PHE A 94 7.51 7.35 11.41
CA PHE A 94 8.34 7.20 10.22
C PHE A 94 7.61 7.67 8.95
N HIS A 95 6.40 7.17 8.69
CA HIS A 95 5.58 7.57 7.55
C HIS A 95 5.39 9.10 7.49
N ARG A 96 4.96 9.70 8.59
CA ARG A 96 4.74 11.16 8.69
C ARG A 96 6.02 11.95 8.45
N SER A 97 7.15 11.48 8.96
CA SER A 97 8.46 12.12 8.73
C SER A 97 8.81 12.13 7.25
N VAL A 98 8.62 11.01 6.54
CA VAL A 98 8.89 10.92 5.10
C VAL A 98 7.97 11.85 4.30
N VAL A 99 6.67 11.87 4.61
CA VAL A 99 5.70 12.75 3.94
C VAL A 99 6.07 14.23 4.14
N LEU A 100 6.44 14.60 5.36
CA LEU A 100 6.85 15.97 5.68
C LEU A 100 8.12 16.36 4.93
N ASP A 101 9.09 15.46 4.86
CA ASP A 101 10.33 15.68 4.13
C ASP A 101 10.06 15.79 2.61
N ASN A 102 9.20 14.97 2.04
CA ASN A 102 8.82 15.12 0.63
C ASN A 102 8.15 16.48 0.34
N LYS A 103 7.26 16.95 1.22
CA LYS A 103 6.65 18.29 1.09
C LYS A 103 7.68 19.41 1.18
N ARG A 104 8.65 19.30 2.10
CA ARG A 104 9.75 20.25 2.25
C ARG A 104 10.61 20.31 0.99
N ARG A 105 10.96 19.16 0.39
CA ARG A 105 11.71 19.09 -0.87
C ARG A 105 10.94 19.77 -2.01
N GLN A 106 9.64 19.50 -2.13
CA GLN A 106 8.78 20.14 -3.14
C GLN A 106 8.69 21.65 -2.97
N ALA A 107 8.77 22.15 -1.74
CA ALA A 107 8.82 23.58 -1.43
C ALA A 107 10.24 24.20 -1.59
N GLY A 108 11.23 23.44 -2.06
CA GLY A 108 12.59 23.93 -2.28
C GLY A 108 13.48 23.98 -1.04
N HIS A 109 13.08 23.35 0.07
CA HIS A 109 13.91 23.28 1.28
C HIS A 109 14.94 22.14 1.19
N GLU A 110 16.17 22.43 1.62
CA GLU A 110 17.20 21.42 1.82
C GLU A 110 16.87 20.50 3.01
N ILE A 111 16.99 19.19 2.80
CA ILE A 111 16.79 18.18 3.83
C ILE A 111 18.11 17.52 4.13
N LYS A 112 18.60 17.71 5.36
CA LYS A 112 19.88 17.18 5.83
C LYS A 112 19.87 15.65 5.99
N THR A 113 18.70 15.04 6.12
CA THR A 113 18.55 13.59 6.28
C THR A 113 18.59 12.89 4.92
N GLY A 114 19.80 12.53 4.50
CA GLY A 114 20.01 11.62 3.38
C GLY A 114 19.58 10.19 3.74
N GLY A 115 18.34 9.83 3.39
CA GLY A 115 17.99 8.54 2.78
C GLY A 115 18.44 7.22 3.43
N LYS A 116 18.63 7.14 4.76
CA LYS A 116 18.90 5.84 5.42
C LYS A 116 17.61 5.29 6.00
N TYR A 117 17.00 4.35 5.28
CA TYR A 117 15.75 3.69 5.64
C TYR A 117 15.96 2.27 6.20
N HIS A 118 17.18 1.96 6.62
CA HIS A 118 17.51 0.68 7.25
C HIS A 118 16.87 0.59 8.63
N MET A 119 16.28 -0.55 8.94
CA MET A 119 15.59 -0.80 10.19
C MET A 119 16.04 -2.12 10.80
N ILE A 120 15.97 -2.21 12.13
CA ILE A 120 16.21 -3.45 12.87
C ILE A 120 14.92 -3.81 13.59
N PHE A 121 14.38 -5.00 13.31
CA PHE A 121 13.25 -5.56 14.03
C PHE A 121 13.75 -6.50 15.13
N GLN A 122 13.69 -6.06 16.38
CA GLN A 122 14.15 -6.83 17.53
C GLN A 122 12.96 -7.41 18.31
N GLY A 123 13.06 -8.70 18.69
CA GLY A 123 12.05 -9.37 19.50
C GLY A 123 12.17 -10.89 19.47
N ASN A 124 11.46 -11.56 20.37
CA ASN A 124 11.46 -13.03 20.48
C ASN A 124 10.99 -13.73 19.19
N PRO A 125 11.42 -14.97 18.91
CA PRO A 125 10.86 -15.75 17.80
C PRO A 125 9.32 -15.80 17.86
N GLY A 126 8.66 -15.73 16.71
CA GLY A 126 7.19 -15.77 16.63
C GLY A 126 6.46 -14.43 16.88
N THR A 127 7.15 -13.32 17.19
CA THR A 127 6.50 -12.02 17.45
C THR A 127 6.16 -11.20 16.19
N GLY A 128 5.99 -11.87 15.03
CA GLY A 128 5.57 -11.20 13.79
C GLY A 128 6.62 -10.33 13.08
N LYS A 129 7.91 -10.47 13.39
CA LYS A 129 8.99 -9.66 12.76
C LYS A 129 8.96 -9.70 11.23
N THR A 130 8.86 -10.89 10.65
CA THR A 130 8.81 -11.06 9.18
C THR A 130 7.54 -10.46 8.59
N THR A 131 6.41 -10.61 9.28
CA THR A 131 5.13 -10.00 8.87
C THR A 131 5.25 -8.48 8.81
N VAL A 132 5.84 -7.86 9.84
CA VAL A 132 6.04 -6.41 9.87
C VAL A 132 7.06 -5.97 8.81
N ALA A 133 8.14 -6.73 8.59
CA ALA A 133 9.11 -6.42 7.55
C ALA A 133 8.47 -6.34 6.16
N ARG A 134 7.52 -7.24 5.87
CA ARG A 134 6.76 -7.23 4.60
C ARG A 134 5.83 -6.01 4.50
N LEU A 135 5.14 -5.66 5.58
CA LEU A 135 4.33 -4.44 5.64
C LEU A 135 5.18 -3.19 5.42
N VAL A 136 6.36 -3.10 6.04
CA VAL A 136 7.28 -1.97 5.85
C VAL A 136 7.80 -1.91 4.41
N ALA A 137 8.09 -3.04 3.76
CA ALA A 137 8.48 -3.04 2.34
C ALA A 137 7.36 -2.44 1.46
N GLN A 138 6.11 -2.86 1.67
CA GLN A 138 4.95 -2.30 0.97
C GLN A 138 4.76 -0.80 1.24
N LEU A 139 4.96 -0.37 2.50
CA LEU A 139 4.90 1.05 2.87
C LEU A 139 5.98 1.86 2.15
N LEU A 140 7.23 1.39 2.15
CA LEU A 140 8.36 2.05 1.50
C LEU A 140 8.13 2.18 -0.01
N HIS A 141 7.56 1.16 -0.64
CA HIS A 141 7.21 1.20 -2.06
C HIS A 141 6.10 2.23 -2.32
N ARG A 142 5.01 2.20 -1.54
CA ARG A 142 3.88 3.15 -1.64
C ARG A 142 4.29 4.62 -1.49
N ILE A 143 5.29 4.92 -0.66
CA ILE A 143 5.79 6.28 -0.46
C ILE A 143 6.97 6.64 -1.37
N GLY A 144 7.28 5.80 -2.35
CA GLY A 144 8.28 6.07 -3.40
C GLY A 144 9.73 6.02 -2.92
N ILE A 145 10.02 5.30 -1.84
CA ILE A 145 11.40 5.12 -1.35
C ILE A 145 12.11 3.97 -2.09
N ILE A 146 11.38 2.89 -2.39
CA ILE A 146 11.90 1.73 -3.13
C ILE A 146 11.04 1.46 -4.36
N GLU A 147 11.67 0.94 -5.41
CA GLU A 147 11.02 0.69 -6.71
C GLU A 147 10.07 -0.50 -6.70
N CYS A 148 10.27 -1.48 -5.80
CA CYS A 148 9.41 -2.65 -5.65
C CYS A 148 9.21 -3.00 -4.18
N ASP A 149 8.10 -3.67 -3.85
CA ASP A 149 7.76 -4.13 -2.50
C ASP A 149 8.29 -5.54 -2.15
N LEU A 150 9.17 -6.08 -3.00
CA LEU A 150 9.72 -7.43 -2.87
C LEU A 150 10.57 -7.55 -1.58
N LEU A 151 10.16 -8.48 -0.70
CA LEU A 151 10.94 -8.87 0.47
C LEU A 151 11.77 -10.12 0.18
N VAL A 152 13.09 -9.99 0.14
CA VAL A 152 14.01 -11.13 0.04
C VAL A 152 14.46 -11.56 1.44
N GLU A 153 14.03 -12.74 1.87
CA GLU A 153 14.41 -13.32 3.16
C GLU A 153 15.72 -14.12 3.03
N VAL A 154 16.76 -13.65 3.72
CA VAL A 154 18.09 -14.28 3.71
C VAL A 154 18.49 -14.69 5.13
N GLN A 155 18.96 -15.92 5.28
CA GLN A 155 19.53 -16.45 6.51
C GLN A 155 21.06 -16.55 6.40
N ARG A 156 21.74 -16.74 7.54
CA ARG A 156 23.22 -16.70 7.60
C ARG A 156 23.89 -17.72 6.67
N ASP A 157 23.28 -18.88 6.49
CA ASP A 157 23.71 -19.97 5.60
C ASP A 157 23.72 -19.58 4.12
N LYS A 158 22.90 -18.59 3.72
CA LYS A 158 22.82 -18.06 2.35
C LYS A 158 23.73 -16.86 2.09
N LEU A 159 24.50 -16.42 3.09
CA LEU A 159 25.40 -15.25 3.02
C LEU A 159 26.89 -15.64 2.92
N VAL A 160 27.19 -16.94 2.79
CA VAL A 160 28.56 -17.49 2.75
C VAL A 160 28.86 -18.05 1.36
#